data_AF-A0A9N7MGP6-F1
#
_entry.id   AF-A0A9N7MGP6-F1
#
_cell.length_a   1.000
_cell.length_b   1.000
_cell.length_c   1.000
_cell.angle_alpha   90.00
_cell.angle_beta   90.00
_cell.angle_gamma   90.00
#
_symmetry.space_group_name_H-M   'P 1'
#
loop_
_entity.id
_entity.type
_entity.pdbx_description
1 polymer ?
#
loop_
_entity_poly.entity_id
_entity_poly.type
_entity_poly.pdbx_seq_one_letter_code
_entity_poly.pdbx_strand_id
1 'polypeptide(L)'
;METHERILDCGERAEVFLVMNVKIADPMINAVDDECIVELWHSRLSHMSEKGLTYLAKKNLLPGVRTDFLKKCAHCLAGKQTRVAFKRVPHSCKMGILDMVHSDVCGPMKTRTLGRCLDIN
;
A
#
# COMPACT_ATOMS: atom_id res chain seq x y z
N MET A 1 27.12 17.55 23.33
CA MET A 1 25.89 18.35 23.13
C MET A 1 25.35 17.97 21.77
N GLU A 2 24.48 16.96 21.71
CA GLU A 2 23.71 16.62 20.51
C GLU A 2 22.26 16.49 20.96
N THR A 3 21.44 17.44 20.52
CA THR A 3 20.00 17.44 20.77
C THR A 3 19.33 16.70 19.62
N HIS A 4 18.98 15.43 19.86
CA HIS A 4 18.08 14.68 19.00
C HIS A 4 16.66 15.25 19.12
N GLU A 5 16.15 15.82 18.03
CA GLU A 5 14.74 16.18 17.92
C GLU A 5 13.90 14.90 17.82
N ARG A 6 13.10 14.64 18.86
CA ARG A 6 12.06 13.61 18.86
C ARG A 6 10.80 14.19 18.25
N ILE A 7 10.44 13.74 17.05
CA ILE A 7 9.12 14.00 16.48
C ILE A 7 8.13 13.06 17.20
N LEU A 8 7.32 13.64 18.07
CA LEU A 8 6.13 12.99 18.64
C LEU A 8 4.98 13.26 17.68
N ASP A 9 4.54 12.23 16.95
CA ASP A 9 3.31 12.32 16.17
C ASP A 9 2.14 11.74 16.99
N CYS A 10 1.13 12.56 17.22
CA CYS A 10 -0.13 12.17 17.86
C CYS A 10 -1.22 12.23 16.80
N GLY A 11 -1.48 11.09 16.15
CA GLY A 11 -2.54 10.96 15.16
C GLY A 11 -3.85 10.50 15.78
N GLU A 12 -4.89 11.32 15.71
CA GLU A 12 -6.26 10.93 16.01
C GLU A 12 -6.92 10.32 14.76
N ARG A 13 -7.60 9.17 14.93
CA ARG A 13 -8.14 8.35 13.84
C ARG A 13 -9.38 8.99 13.21
N ALA A 14 -9.21 9.55 12.01
CA ALA A 14 -10.31 9.77 11.07
C ALA A 14 -9.85 9.47 9.63
N GLU A 15 -10.46 8.45 9.02
CA GLU A 15 -10.58 8.18 7.58
C GLU A 15 -9.41 8.61 6.66
N VAL A 16 -8.32 7.83 6.72
CA VAL A 16 -7.22 7.60 5.73
C VAL A 16 -7.16 8.52 4.49
N PHE A 17 -7.02 9.83 4.68
CA PHE A 17 -6.44 10.72 3.68
C PHE A 17 -5.53 11.73 4.38
N LEU A 18 -4.23 11.48 4.34
CA LEU A 18 -3.23 12.46 4.73
C LEU A 18 -3.15 13.51 3.62
N VAL A 19 -3.70 14.70 3.86
CA VAL A 19 -3.51 15.85 2.98
C VAL A 19 -2.09 16.37 3.20
N MET A 20 -1.17 16.02 2.30
CA MET A 20 0.18 16.60 2.29
C MET A 20 0.17 17.87 1.45
N ASN A 21 0.44 19.01 2.08
CA ASN A 21 0.62 20.28 1.38
C ASN A 21 2.01 20.31 0.72
N VAL A 22 2.08 19.93 -0.55
CA VAL A 22 3.30 20.05 -1.36
C VAL A 22 3.34 21.45 -1.98
N LYS A 23 4.31 22.27 -1.56
CA LYS A 23 4.65 23.52 -2.27
C LYS A 23 5.46 23.15 -3.51
N ILE A 24 4.85 23.26 -4.68
CA ILE A 24 5.52 23.03 -5.96
C ILE A 24 6.28 24.32 -6.31
N ALA A 25 7.61 24.25 -6.36
CA ALA A 25 8.42 25.31 -6.95
C ALA A 25 8.30 25.27 -8.48
N ASP A 26 8.26 26.46 -9.11
CA ASP A 26 7.91 26.74 -10.50
C ASP A 26 8.32 25.66 -11.52
N PRO A 27 7.40 25.11 -12.34
CA PRO A 27 7.75 24.10 -13.31
C PRO A 27 8.34 24.76 -14.56
N MET A 28 9.59 24.44 -14.88
CA MET A 28 10.12 24.60 -16.23
C MET A 28 9.27 23.70 -17.16
N ILE A 29 8.35 24.32 -17.89
CA ILE A 29 7.39 23.65 -18.79
C ILE A 29 8.16 23.15 -20.01
N ASN A 30 8.61 21.89 -19.98
CA ASN A 30 8.78 21.16 -21.22
C ASN A 30 7.38 20.85 -21.72
N ALA A 31 7.03 21.31 -22.93
CA ALA A 31 5.77 21.00 -23.58
C ALA A 31 5.66 19.47 -23.70
N VAL A 32 4.76 18.91 -22.90
CA VAL A 32 4.56 17.47 -22.73
C VAL A 32 3.10 17.22 -23.06
N ASP A 33 2.85 16.35 -24.04
CA ASP A 33 1.51 16.00 -24.53
C ASP A 33 0.52 15.69 -23.40
N ASP A 34 -0.75 16.05 -23.59
CA ASP A 34 -1.84 15.87 -22.61
C ASP A 34 -1.92 14.44 -22.04
N GLU A 35 -1.60 13.41 -22.84
CA GLU A 35 -1.55 12.00 -22.39
C GLU A 35 -0.53 11.78 -21.27
N CYS A 36 0.57 12.52 -21.28
CA CYS A 36 1.65 12.38 -20.31
C CYS A 36 1.31 13.13 -19.00
N ILE A 37 0.42 14.14 -19.03
CA ILE A 37 0.01 14.88 -17.83
C ILE A 37 -0.79 13.98 -16.88
N VAL A 38 -1.72 13.17 -17.38
CA VAL A 38 -2.52 12.24 -16.56
C VAL A 38 -1.64 11.17 -15.92
N GLU A 39 -0.71 10.59 -16.69
CA GLU A 39 0.24 9.58 -16.22
C GLU A 39 1.23 10.14 -15.18
N LEU A 40 1.63 11.40 -15.34
CA LEU A 40 2.50 12.11 -14.39
C LEU A 40 1.79 12.32 -13.05
N TRP A 41 0.54 12.81 -13.06
CA TRP A 41 -0.24 12.96 -11.83
C TRP A 41 -0.60 11.62 -11.18
N HIS A 42 -0.90 10.60 -11.98
CA HIS A 42 -1.07 9.23 -11.50
C HIS A 42 0.14 8.77 -10.68
N SER A 43 1.35 9.00 -11.19
CA SER A 43 2.60 8.61 -10.51
C SER A 43 2.89 9.47 -9.28
N ARG A 44 2.71 10.80 -9.38
CA ARG A 44 2.93 11.74 -8.25
C ARG A 44 1.99 11.52 -7.07
N LEU A 45 0.76 11.08 -7.33
CA LEU A 45 -0.25 10.81 -6.31
C LEU A 45 -0.27 9.32 -5.88
N SER A 46 0.90 8.67 -5.91
CA SER A 46 1.07 7.29 -5.46
C SER A 46 0.16 6.30 -6.18
N HIS A 47 0.14 6.37 -7.51
CA HIS A 47 -0.63 5.45 -8.35
C HIS A 47 -2.15 5.52 -8.12
N MET A 48 -2.65 6.74 -7.89
CA MET A 48 -4.06 7.03 -7.67
C MET A 48 -4.95 6.52 -8.82
N SER A 49 -6.15 6.04 -8.49
CA SER A 49 -7.10 5.58 -9.50
C SER A 49 -7.54 6.70 -10.45
N GLU A 50 -7.95 6.33 -11.66
CA GLU A 50 -8.58 7.24 -12.63
C GLU A 50 -9.78 7.98 -12.04
N LYS A 51 -10.60 7.30 -11.22
CA LYS A 51 -11.71 7.91 -10.48
C LYS A 51 -11.25 8.98 -9.48
N GLY A 52 -10.09 8.78 -8.85
CA GLY A 52 -9.50 9.77 -7.95
C GLY A 52 -8.96 10.98 -8.71
N LEU A 53 -8.27 10.75 -9.82
CA LEU A 53 -7.77 11.81 -10.70
C LEU A 53 -8.93 12.63 -11.30
N THR A 54 -10.00 11.97 -11.78
CA THR A 54 -11.20 12.65 -12.31
C THR A 54 -11.88 13.51 -11.24
N TYR A 55 -11.97 13.02 -10.01
CA TYR A 55 -12.51 13.79 -8.90
C TYR A 55 -11.67 15.06 -8.61
N LEU A 56 -10.35 14.92 -8.55
CA LEU A 56 -9.44 16.05 -8.30
C LEU A 56 -9.44 17.05 -9.46
N ALA A 57 -9.50 16.57 -10.71
CA ALA A 57 -9.64 17.42 -11.89
C ALA A 57 -10.95 18.23 -11.85
N LYS A 58 -12.08 17.60 -11.50
CA LYS A 58 -13.39 18.29 -11.32
C LYS A 58 -13.38 19.34 -10.21
N LYS A 59 -12.53 19.16 -9.20
CA LYS A 59 -12.32 20.14 -8.12
C LYS A 59 -11.33 21.25 -8.50
N ASN A 60 -10.83 21.27 -9.74
CA ASN A 60 -9.80 22.18 -10.23
C ASN A 60 -8.49 22.13 -9.41
N LEU A 61 -8.22 20.99 -8.76
CA LEU A 61 -6.99 20.78 -7.98
C LEU A 61 -5.82 20.28 -8.84
N LEU A 62 -6.12 19.81 -10.05
CA LEU A 62 -5.14 19.33 -11.03
C LEU A 62 -5.31 20.13 -12.34
N PRO A 63 -4.61 21.27 -12.49
CA PRO A 63 -4.73 22.09 -13.69
C PRO A 63 -4.20 21.34 -14.92
N GLY A 64 -4.90 21.46 -16.05
CA GLY A 64 -4.51 20.85 -17.32
C GLY A 64 -4.76 19.34 -17.43
N VAL A 65 -5.36 18.70 -16.42
CA VAL A 65 -5.62 17.25 -16.47
C VAL A 65 -6.97 16.96 -17.11
N ARG A 66 -6.94 16.38 -18.32
CA ARG A 66 -8.11 15.76 -18.94
C ARG A 66 -8.11 14.26 -18.66
N THR A 67 -8.93 13.84 -17.72
CA THR A 67 -8.95 12.45 -17.21
C THR A 67 -9.83 11.53 -18.06
N ASP A 68 -9.68 11.63 -19.38
CA ASP A 68 -10.50 10.87 -20.33
C ASP A 68 -10.01 9.41 -20.46
N PHE A 69 -8.72 9.16 -20.22
CA PHE A 69 -8.14 7.81 -20.25
C PHE A 69 -6.83 7.70 -19.44
N LEU A 70 -6.74 6.74 -18.52
CA LEU A 70 -5.48 6.36 -17.85
C LEU A 70 -4.96 5.04 -18.45
N LYS A 71 -3.73 5.04 -18.97
CA LYS A 71 -3.10 3.81 -19.49
C LYS A 71 -2.88 2.78 -18.38
N LYS A 72 -2.84 1.50 -18.77
CA LYS A 72 -2.55 0.40 -17.83
C LYS A 72 -1.15 0.58 -17.23
N CYS A 73 -1.09 0.81 -15.93
CA CYS A 73 0.17 0.93 -15.19
C CYS A 73 0.59 -0.43 -14.61
N ALA A 74 1.80 -0.90 -14.95
CA ALA A 74 2.34 -2.16 -14.45
C ALA A 74 2.46 -2.21 -12.92
N HIS A 75 2.89 -1.11 -12.29
CA HIS A 75 2.99 -0.99 -10.83
C HIS A 75 1.63 -1.10 -10.14
N CYS A 76 0.59 -0.49 -10.72
CA CYS A 76 -0.78 -0.63 -10.25
C CYS A 76 -1.27 -2.07 -10.33
N LEU A 77 -1.02 -2.75 -11.46
CA LEU A 77 -1.46 -4.12 -11.67
C LEU A 77 -0.80 -5.06 -10.66
N ALA A 78 0.51 -4.91 -10.44
CA ALA A 78 1.24 -5.69 -9.45
C ALA A 78 0.78 -5.37 -8.01
N GLY A 79 0.58 -4.09 -7.67
CA GLY A 79 0.21 -3.69 -6.31
C GLY A 79 -1.26 -3.93 -5.94
N LYS A 80 -2.18 -3.89 -6.91
CA LYS A 80 -3.62 -4.11 -6.72
C LYS A 80 -4.05 -5.54 -7.02
N GLN A 81 -3.12 -6.44 -7.34
CA GLN A 81 -3.43 -7.84 -7.54
C GLN A 81 -3.97 -8.42 -6.23
N THR A 82 -5.27 -8.70 -6.19
CA THR A 82 -5.88 -9.41 -5.07
C THR A 82 -5.43 -10.87 -5.11
N ARG A 83 -5.10 -11.42 -3.95
CA ARG A 83 -4.85 -12.86 -3.84
C ARG A 83 -6.11 -13.60 -4.25
N VAL A 84 -6.00 -14.49 -5.23
CA VAL A 84 -7.12 -15.34 -5.63
C VAL A 84 -7.62 -16.09 -4.41
N ALA A 85 -8.93 -16.08 -4.18
CA ALA A 85 -9.52 -16.83 -3.08
C ALA A 85 -9.20 -18.32 -3.26
N PHE A 86 -8.72 -18.95 -2.19
CA PHE A 86 -8.59 -20.40 -2.20
C PHE A 86 -9.96 -21.02 -2.41
N LYS A 87 -10.03 -22.02 -3.29
CA LYS A 87 -11.22 -22.87 -3.39
C LYS A 87 -11.43 -23.49 -2.01
N ARG A 88 -12.60 -23.26 -1.43
CA ARG A 88 -13.01 -23.96 -0.21
C ARG A 88 -13.21 -25.42 -0.59
N VAL A 89 -12.23 -26.25 -0.28
CA VAL A 89 -12.44 -27.70 -0.29
C VAL A 89 -13.38 -27.98 0.88
N PRO A 90 -14.54 -28.62 0.67
CA PRO A 90 -15.35 -29.05 1.81
C PRO A 90 -14.46 -29.93 2.67
N HIS A 91 -14.31 -29.58 3.95
CA HIS A 91 -13.63 -30.45 4.89
C HIS A 91 -14.36 -31.79 4.82
N SER A 92 -13.67 -32.85 4.36
CA SER A 92 -14.15 -34.19 4.57
C SER A 92 -14.11 -34.39 6.08
N CYS A 93 -15.23 -34.15 6.76
CA CYS A 93 -15.41 -34.53 8.14
C CYS A 93 -15.23 -36.04 8.18
N LYS A 94 -14.04 -36.48 8.52
CA LYS A 94 -13.80 -37.90 8.68
C LYS A 94 -14.63 -38.35 9.90
N MET A 95 -15.44 -39.37 9.72
CA MET A 95 -16.53 -39.71 10.64
C MET A 95 -16.07 -40.49 11.87
N GLY A 96 -14.90 -41.12 11.79
CA GLY A 96 -14.28 -41.88 12.88
C GLY A 96 -13.37 -41.05 13.77
N ILE A 97 -13.26 -41.48 15.03
CA ILE A 97 -12.28 -40.96 15.99
C ILE A 97 -10.87 -41.22 15.44
N LEU A 98 -10.02 -40.18 15.43
CA LEU A 98 -8.63 -40.21 14.93
C LEU A 98 -8.44 -40.45 13.42
N ASP A 99 -9.48 -40.35 12.60
CA ASP A 99 -9.32 -40.52 11.16
C ASP A 99 -8.38 -39.46 10.52
N MET A 100 -8.26 -38.27 11.13
CA MET A 100 -7.39 -37.18 10.66
C MET A 100 -6.65 -36.53 11.83
N VAL A 101 -5.31 -36.53 11.76
CA VAL A 101 -4.43 -35.83 12.70
C VAL A 101 -3.65 -34.76 11.94
N HIS A 102 -3.76 -33.51 12.38
CA HIS A 102 -2.92 -32.42 11.88
C HIS A 102 -1.79 -32.22 12.88
N SER A 103 -0.55 -32.41 12.42
CA SER A 103 0.65 -32.05 13.17
C SER A 103 1.33 -30.88 12.48
N ASP A 104 1.66 -29.84 13.24
CA ASP A 104 2.47 -28.72 12.77
C ASP A 104 3.75 -28.62 13.61
N VAL A 105 4.83 -28.16 12.98
CA VAL A 105 6.11 -27.92 13.65
C VAL A 105 6.18 -26.43 13.95
N CYS A 106 6.25 -26.09 15.24
CA CYS A 106 6.46 -24.71 15.64
C CYS A 106 7.88 -24.27 15.23
N GLY A 107 7.99 -23.06 14.68
CA GLY A 107 9.26 -22.43 14.32
C GLY A 107 10.19 -22.21 15.53
N PRO A 108 11.41 -21.70 15.31
CA PRO A 108 12.46 -21.64 16.32
C PRO A 108 11.94 -21.05 17.63
N MET A 109 11.92 -21.89 18.68
CA MET A 109 11.48 -21.49 20.00
C MET A 109 12.58 -20.63 20.64
N LYS A 110 12.20 -19.62 21.42
CA LYS A 110 13.17 -18.80 22.16
C LYS A 110 13.97 -19.69 23.11
N THR A 111 15.22 -19.95 22.75
CA THR A 111 16.16 -20.61 23.64
C THR A 111 16.85 -19.56 24.50
N ARG A 112 17.12 -19.90 25.77
CA ARG A 112 17.95 -19.02 26.62
C ARG A 112 19.40 -19.20 26.19
N THR A 113 20.06 -18.10 25.87
CA THR A 113 21.52 -18.06 25.77
C THR A 113 22.15 -18.48 27.10
N LEU A 114 23.42 -18.88 27.07
CA LEU A 114 24.23 -19.09 28.28
C LEU A 114 24.27 -17.85 29.19
N GLY A 115 24.10 -16.65 28.61
CA GLY A 115 23.95 -15.38 29.32
C GLY A 115 22.55 -15.09 29.90
N ARG A 116 21.62 -16.06 29.84
CA ARG A 116 20.22 -15.95 30.29
C ARG A 116 19.35 -14.94 29.52
N CYS A 117 19.82 -14.39 28.41
CA CYS A 117 19.00 -13.60 27.48
C CYS A 117 18.17 -14.55 26.59
N LEU A 118 16.94 -14.18 26.26
CA LEU A 118 16.15 -14.90 25.27
C LEU A 118 16.65 -14.51 23.87
N ASP A 119 17.12 -15.48 23.09
CA ASP A 119 17.43 -15.22 21.69
C ASP A 119 16.13 -14.90 20.95
N ILE A 120 16.06 -13.69 20.41
CA ILE A 120 15.05 -13.27 19.45
C ILE A 120 15.83 -13.18 18.14
N ASN A 121 15.71 -14.21 17.30
CA ASN A 121 16.13 -14.12 15.90
C ASN A 121 15.45 -12.93 15.21
#